data_AF-H2KZE5-F1
#
_entry.id   AF-H2KZE5-F1
#
_cell.length_a   1.000
_cell.length_b   1.000
_cell.length_c   1.000
_cell.angle_alpha   90.00
_cell.angle_beta   90.00
_cell.angle_gamma   90.00
#
_symmetry.space_group_name_H-M   'P 1'
#
loop_
_entity.id
_entity.type
_entity.pdbx_description
1 polymer ?
#
loop_
_entity_poly.entity_id
_entity_poly.type
_entity_poly.pdbx_seq_one_letter_code
_entity_poly.pdbx_strand_id
1 'polypeptide(L)'
;MVLKSVLFFYLIINSTCAYDFFRDAINLIDQSSDPCDDFYRHACPVGDYDFLVLMKYAPIFKELETSQEESAWENLKIEEALNNIKPGEIENEISAYFERVFLDMCQNNDPAMTTFLLRTQQMLSHEMSTKCRAENCLLRLGGDSNCTRAANDFKSRVAKKTDSSHYQEYVLKLRENIAGWKNKTRAVNILLDGNFKVGVDNINSFLMNMVDVLLQWIQVYKYIAKNPFELILQETPWVNDQKINRALEAVARDLFVIDEYGIQLRENIDALMKTEQDFLKCSADFSGKHDLFCSIYSYHFMFNGRTTTVLHFGYDATNRHPYIYFGMPFIARAANSEMAANLGLAGYVVGHELSHSLIENPSKSYLLPYSSAEAINCIQTQYNNTCAEFKEV
;
A
#
# COMPACT_ATOMS: atom_id res chain seq x y z
N MET A 1 15.21 3.60 49.27
CA MET A 1 13.80 4.01 49.06
C MET A 1 13.65 4.94 47.86
N VAL A 2 14.50 5.96 47.72
CA VAL A 2 14.47 6.97 46.63
C VAL A 2 14.50 6.37 45.21
N LEU A 3 15.31 5.36 44.94
CA LEU A 3 15.42 4.76 43.59
C LEU A 3 14.14 4.03 43.14
N LYS A 4 13.40 3.41 44.08
CA LYS A 4 12.09 2.79 43.78
C LYS A 4 11.02 3.84 43.52
N SER A 5 11.06 4.98 44.22
CA SER A 5 10.14 6.09 44.00
C SER A 5 10.36 6.79 42.65
N VAL A 6 11.61 6.91 42.19
CA VAL A 6 11.93 7.51 40.87
C VAL A 6 11.50 6.59 39.72
N LEU A 7 11.73 5.28 39.82
CA LEU A 7 11.25 4.31 38.83
C LEU A 7 9.72 4.24 38.76
N PHE A 8 9.04 4.36 39.90
CA PHE A 8 7.58 4.39 39.96
C PHE A 8 7.00 5.67 39.32
N PHE A 9 7.64 6.82 39.55
CA PHE A 9 7.25 8.08 38.89
C PHE A 9 7.47 8.03 37.37
N TYR A 10 8.56 7.42 36.89
CA TYR A 10 8.82 7.29 35.45
C TYR A 10 7.79 6.38 34.75
N LEU A 11 7.36 5.30 35.41
CA LEU A 11 6.30 4.41 34.92
C LEU A 11 4.91 5.09 34.92
N ILE A 12 4.62 5.94 35.91
CA ILE A 12 3.35 6.69 35.98
C ILE A 12 3.29 7.77 34.89
N ILE A 13 4.37 8.54 34.68
CA ILE A 13 4.37 9.63 33.69
C ILE A 13 4.14 9.06 32.27
N ASN A 14 4.76 7.92 31.94
CA ASN A 14 4.55 7.26 30.65
C ASN A 14 3.14 6.66 30.49
N SER A 15 2.45 6.30 31.57
CA SER A 15 1.06 5.79 31.50
C SER A 15 0.02 6.91 31.47
N THR A 16 0.35 8.12 31.95
CA THR A 16 -0.55 9.29 31.89
C THR A 16 -0.59 10.02 30.55
N CYS A 17 0.28 9.66 29.61
CA CYS A 17 0.27 10.22 28.25
C CYS A 17 -0.61 9.42 27.27
N ALA A 18 -1.41 8.46 27.76
CA ALA A 18 -2.38 7.76 26.94
C ALA A 18 -3.40 8.77 26.36
N TYR A 19 -3.42 8.86 25.03
CA TYR A 19 -4.29 9.77 24.29
C TYR A 19 -5.78 9.35 24.43
N ASP A 20 -6.59 10.22 25.03
CA ASP A 20 -8.03 10.05 25.24
C ASP A 20 -8.82 10.65 24.07
N PHE A 21 -9.23 9.76 23.17
CA PHE A 21 -9.96 10.11 21.95
C PHE A 21 -11.34 10.69 22.24
N PHE A 22 -11.99 10.22 23.30
CA PHE A 22 -13.31 10.74 23.68
C PHE A 22 -13.16 12.20 24.07
N ARG A 23 -12.12 12.54 24.83
CA ARG A 23 -11.89 13.91 25.26
C ARG A 23 -11.62 14.86 24.08
N ASP A 24 -10.84 14.44 23.10
CA ASP A 24 -10.55 15.25 21.92
C ASP A 24 -11.76 15.33 20.97
N ALA A 25 -12.52 14.24 20.79
CA ALA A 25 -13.77 14.25 20.04
C ALA A 25 -14.83 15.14 20.70
N ILE A 26 -14.94 15.09 22.03
CA ILE A 26 -15.86 15.91 22.83
C ILE A 26 -15.57 17.41 22.66
N ASN A 27 -14.32 17.80 22.40
CA ASN A 27 -13.95 19.19 22.13
C ASN A 27 -14.30 19.65 20.71
N LEU A 28 -14.67 18.74 19.82
CA LEU A 28 -14.98 19.04 18.41
C LEU A 28 -16.49 18.99 18.12
N ILE A 29 -17.31 18.45 19.03
CA ILE A 29 -18.78 18.43 18.93
C ILE A 29 -19.41 19.68 19.54
N ASP A 30 -20.62 20.03 19.12
CA ASP A 30 -21.38 21.10 19.76
C ASP A 30 -22.09 20.56 21.01
N GLN A 31 -21.44 20.73 22.16
CA GLN A 31 -22.03 20.33 23.45
C GLN A 31 -23.21 21.22 23.88
N SER A 32 -23.47 22.33 23.18
CA SER A 32 -24.60 23.20 23.47
C SER A 32 -25.88 22.79 22.73
N SER A 33 -25.80 21.88 21.75
CA SER A 33 -26.98 21.30 21.14
C SER A 33 -27.59 20.24 22.04
N ASP A 34 -28.93 20.26 22.18
CA ASP A 34 -29.64 19.15 22.80
C ASP A 34 -29.53 17.93 21.87
N PRO A 35 -29.04 16.77 22.35
CA PRO A 35 -28.95 15.56 21.52
C PRO A 35 -30.31 15.08 21.00
N CYS A 36 -31.42 15.50 21.61
CA CYS A 36 -32.77 15.21 21.12
C CYS A 36 -33.20 16.13 19.97
N ASP A 37 -32.65 17.34 19.91
CA ASP A 37 -32.97 18.33 18.87
C ASP A 37 -32.06 18.16 17.65
N ASP A 38 -30.76 17.95 17.87
CA ASP A 38 -29.76 17.74 16.81
C ASP A 38 -28.67 16.78 17.29
N PHE A 39 -28.98 15.48 17.18
CA PHE A 39 -28.05 14.39 17.50
C PHE A 39 -26.74 14.50 16.73
N TYR A 40 -26.78 14.87 15.45
CA TYR A 40 -25.57 14.96 14.62
C TYR A 40 -24.64 16.08 15.11
N ARG A 41 -25.17 17.24 15.55
CA ARG A 41 -24.32 18.27 16.18
C ARG A 41 -23.70 17.83 17.51
N HIS A 42 -24.43 17.01 18.27
CA HIS A 42 -23.99 16.51 19.56
C HIS A 42 -23.00 15.33 19.44
N ALA A 43 -23.08 14.55 18.36
CA ALA A 43 -22.29 13.32 18.19
C ALA A 43 -21.18 13.44 17.14
N CYS A 44 -21.30 14.35 16.17
CA CYS A 44 -20.34 14.51 15.08
C CYS A 44 -19.54 15.82 15.23
N PRO A 45 -18.23 15.79 14.94
CA PRO A 45 -17.41 17.00 14.90
C PRO A 45 -18.01 18.11 14.03
N VAL A 46 -17.97 19.35 14.51
CA VAL A 46 -18.47 20.53 13.79
C VAL A 46 -17.45 20.97 12.74
N GLY A 47 -17.61 20.50 11.51
CA GLY A 47 -16.74 20.82 10.37
C GLY A 47 -16.39 19.57 9.55
N ASP A 48 -15.64 19.76 8.46
CA ASP A 48 -15.06 18.65 7.70
C ASP A 48 -13.75 18.23 8.36
N TYR A 49 -13.79 17.12 9.08
CA TYR A 49 -12.61 16.49 9.67
C TYR A 49 -12.35 15.15 9.01
N ASP A 50 -11.07 14.85 8.82
CA ASP A 50 -10.64 13.48 8.52
C ASP A 50 -10.80 12.61 9.78
N PHE A 51 -10.51 11.31 9.66
CA PHE A 51 -10.49 10.42 10.82
C PHE A 51 -9.58 11.01 11.91
N LEU A 52 -10.14 11.22 13.10
CA LEU A 52 -9.44 11.85 14.23
C LEU A 52 -8.13 11.13 14.62
N VAL A 53 -8.02 9.82 14.35
CA VAL A 53 -6.77 9.05 14.53
C VAL A 53 -5.70 9.53 13.54
N LEU A 54 -6.07 9.67 12.26
CA LEU A 54 -5.16 10.16 11.23
C LEU A 54 -4.71 11.57 11.54
N MET A 55 -5.64 12.46 11.93
CA MET A 55 -5.32 13.83 12.33
C MET A 55 -4.31 13.88 13.49
N LYS A 56 -4.45 12.98 14.46
CA LYS A 56 -3.55 12.93 15.62
C LYS A 56 -2.12 12.57 15.23
N TYR A 57 -1.95 11.59 14.36
CA TYR A 57 -0.63 11.09 13.99
C TYR A 57 -0.01 11.84 12.79
N ALA A 58 -0.81 12.57 12.00
CA ALA A 58 -0.32 13.32 10.85
C ALA A 58 0.87 14.26 11.17
N PRO A 59 0.89 15.04 12.27
CA PRO A 59 2.05 15.87 12.61
C PRO A 59 3.31 15.04 12.91
N ILE A 60 3.15 13.91 13.61
CA ILE A 60 4.26 13.02 13.97
C ILE A 60 4.83 12.35 12.71
N PHE A 61 3.95 11.85 11.84
CA PHE A 61 4.37 11.27 10.57
C PHE A 61 5.05 12.32 9.70
N LYS A 62 4.51 13.53 9.61
CA LYS A 62 5.13 14.62 8.85
C LYS A 62 6.52 14.98 9.37
N GLU A 63 6.71 15.04 10.70
CA GLU A 63 8.02 15.30 11.29
C GLU A 63 9.04 14.21 10.92
N LEU A 64 8.62 12.95 11.01
CA LEU A 64 9.46 11.81 10.62
C LEU A 64 9.73 11.79 9.12
N GLU A 65 8.76 12.13 8.27
CA GLU A 65 8.98 12.30 6.82
C GLU A 65 10.00 13.41 6.53
N THR A 66 9.91 14.55 7.22
CA THR A 66 10.88 15.64 7.04
C THR A 66 12.29 15.20 7.42
N SER A 67 12.45 14.35 8.44
CA SER A 67 13.78 13.79 8.78
C SER A 67 14.37 12.90 7.69
N GLN A 68 13.55 12.42 6.75
CA GLN A 68 13.97 11.55 5.65
C GLN A 68 14.33 12.33 4.38
N GLU A 69 14.05 13.64 4.29
CA GLU A 69 14.21 14.45 3.08
C GLU A 69 15.63 14.45 2.49
N GLU A 70 16.67 14.25 3.30
CA GLU A 70 18.06 14.17 2.83
C GLU A 70 18.46 12.78 2.32
N SER A 71 17.56 11.80 2.41
CA SER A 71 17.85 10.43 1.96
C SER A 71 18.09 10.36 0.45
N ALA A 72 19.01 9.49 0.04
CA ALA A 72 19.33 9.32 -1.38
C ALA A 72 18.11 8.88 -2.23
N TRP A 73 17.19 8.10 -1.65
CA TRP A 73 15.98 7.63 -2.32
C TRP A 73 14.85 8.69 -2.37
N GLU A 74 15.02 9.83 -1.68
CA GLU A 74 14.10 10.98 -1.76
C GLU A 74 14.44 11.92 -2.92
N ASN A 75 15.70 11.98 -3.33
CA ASN A 75 16.22 12.98 -4.26
C ASN A 75 16.72 12.33 -5.56
N LEU A 76 15.80 11.67 -6.28
CA LEU A 76 16.12 10.94 -7.50
C LEU A 76 16.26 11.89 -8.70
N LYS A 77 17.29 11.69 -9.53
CA LYS A 77 17.50 12.47 -10.75
C LYS A 77 16.46 12.16 -11.82
N ILE A 78 15.93 10.94 -11.85
CA ILE A 78 14.82 10.62 -12.76
C ILE A 78 13.59 11.49 -12.46
N GLU A 79 13.29 11.81 -11.21
CA GLU A 79 12.15 12.69 -10.87
C GLU A 79 12.39 14.13 -11.35
N GLU A 80 13.61 14.65 -11.18
CA GLU A 80 14.02 15.96 -11.72
C GLU A 80 13.83 16.02 -13.24
N ALA A 81 14.32 14.99 -13.95
CA ALA A 81 14.15 14.85 -15.39
C ALA A 81 12.68 14.81 -15.79
N LEU A 82 11.86 14.04 -15.07
CA LEU A 82 10.43 13.93 -15.35
C LEU A 82 9.72 15.27 -15.14
N ASN A 83 10.10 16.07 -14.15
CA ASN A 83 9.51 17.39 -13.90
C ASN A 83 9.88 18.42 -14.97
N ASN A 84 11.03 18.24 -15.63
CA ASN A 84 11.49 19.12 -16.71
C ASN A 84 10.85 18.81 -18.08
N ILE A 85 10.10 17.71 -18.21
CA ILE A 85 9.34 17.40 -19.43
C ILE A 85 8.18 18.39 -19.58
N LYS A 86 8.20 19.18 -20.65
CA LYS A 86 7.15 20.15 -20.96
C LYS A 86 6.16 19.58 -21.98
N PRO A 87 4.90 19.30 -21.58
CA PRO A 87 3.87 18.88 -22.51
C PRO A 87 3.66 19.94 -23.61
N GLY A 88 3.61 19.50 -24.88
CA GLY A 88 3.41 20.39 -26.04
C GLY A 88 4.68 20.84 -26.74
N GLU A 89 5.87 20.70 -26.13
CA GLU A 89 7.16 20.94 -26.81
C GLU A 89 7.73 19.67 -27.48
N ILE A 90 7.08 18.51 -27.24
CA ILE A 90 7.52 17.19 -27.68
C ILE A 90 6.36 16.50 -28.41
N GLU A 91 6.68 15.76 -29.47
CA GLU A 91 5.73 14.92 -30.18
C GLU A 91 5.01 13.97 -29.22
N ASN A 92 3.68 13.91 -29.29
CA ASN A 92 2.90 13.06 -28.39
C ASN A 92 3.18 11.57 -28.58
N GLU A 93 3.35 11.12 -29.83
CA GLU A 93 3.67 9.73 -30.14
C GLU A 93 5.14 9.42 -29.88
N ILE A 94 5.41 8.33 -29.15
CA ILE A 94 6.78 7.87 -28.86
C ILE A 94 7.56 7.62 -30.16
N SER A 95 6.92 7.03 -31.17
CA SER A 95 7.55 6.73 -32.46
C SER A 95 8.01 8.00 -33.18
N ALA A 96 7.20 9.07 -33.16
CA ALA A 96 7.54 10.35 -33.76
C ALA A 96 8.66 11.07 -32.98
N TYR A 97 8.61 11.05 -31.64
CA TYR A 97 9.70 11.58 -30.82
C TYR A 97 11.02 10.86 -31.10
N PHE A 98 11.01 9.52 -31.11
CA PHE A 98 12.23 8.74 -31.34
C PHE A 98 12.75 8.90 -32.76
N GLU A 99 11.85 9.01 -33.76
CA GLU A 99 12.20 9.33 -35.13
C GLU A 99 12.98 10.65 -35.22
N ARG A 100 12.47 11.72 -34.59
CA ARG A 100 13.16 13.02 -34.59
C ARG A 100 14.54 12.92 -33.98
N VAL A 101 14.67 12.27 -32.82
CA VAL A 101 15.97 12.09 -32.14
C VAL A 101 16.94 11.32 -33.03
N PHE A 102 16.50 10.21 -33.64
CA PHE A 102 17.34 9.43 -34.54
C PHE A 102 17.72 10.18 -35.81
N LEU A 103 16.79 10.92 -36.42
CA LEU A 103 17.04 11.72 -37.61
C LEU A 103 18.12 12.77 -37.35
N ASP A 104 18.01 13.50 -36.23
CA ASP A 104 18.99 14.51 -35.81
C ASP A 104 20.37 13.88 -35.57
N MET A 105 20.43 12.77 -34.82
CA MET A 105 21.68 12.04 -34.60
C MET A 105 22.33 11.56 -35.91
N CYS A 106 21.53 11.04 -36.84
CA CYS A 106 22.02 10.57 -38.13
C CYS A 106 22.57 11.73 -38.98
N GLN A 107 21.84 12.85 -39.07
CA GLN A 107 22.26 14.00 -39.87
C GLN A 107 23.53 14.65 -39.33
N ASN A 108 23.71 14.64 -38.01
CA ASN A 108 24.86 15.22 -37.33
C ASN A 108 26.04 14.25 -37.18
N ASN A 109 25.92 12.99 -37.64
CA ASN A 109 26.87 11.91 -37.37
C ASN A 109 27.21 11.79 -35.87
N ASP A 110 26.19 11.87 -35.02
CA ASP A 110 26.37 11.81 -33.57
C ASP A 110 26.94 10.44 -33.15
N PRO A 111 28.07 10.38 -32.42
CA PRO A 111 28.65 9.12 -31.97
C PRO A 111 27.71 8.29 -31.09
N ALA A 112 26.74 8.91 -30.40
CA ALA A 112 25.76 8.23 -29.57
C ALA A 112 24.62 7.56 -30.37
N MET A 113 24.53 7.77 -31.68
CA MET A 113 23.50 7.19 -32.55
C MET A 113 23.42 5.66 -32.43
N THR A 114 24.58 4.99 -32.43
CA THR A 114 24.63 3.53 -32.31
C THR A 114 24.05 3.06 -30.97
N THR A 115 24.35 3.79 -29.88
CA THR A 115 23.81 3.50 -28.55
C THR A 115 22.31 3.75 -28.48
N PHE A 116 21.81 4.82 -29.10
CA PHE A 116 20.37 5.10 -29.21
C PHE A 116 19.61 3.98 -29.93
N LEU A 117 20.13 3.52 -31.07
CA LEU A 117 19.55 2.40 -31.82
C LEU A 117 19.56 1.09 -31.01
N LEU A 118 20.67 0.80 -30.31
CA LEU A 118 20.77 -0.39 -29.47
C LEU A 118 19.75 -0.35 -28.33
N ARG A 119 19.66 0.77 -27.60
CA ARG A 119 18.73 0.91 -26.47
C ARG A 119 17.27 0.85 -26.92
N THR A 120 16.92 1.49 -28.04
CA THR A 120 15.58 1.34 -28.63
C THR A 120 15.31 -0.11 -29.00
N GLN A 121 16.27 -0.80 -29.64
CA GLN A 121 16.13 -2.22 -29.97
C GLN A 121 15.87 -3.07 -28.72
N GLN A 122 16.62 -2.85 -27.64
CA GLN A 122 16.46 -3.55 -26.37
C GLN A 122 15.05 -3.33 -25.80
N MET A 123 14.53 -2.10 -25.85
CA MET A 123 13.16 -1.79 -25.41
C MET A 123 12.14 -2.56 -26.24
N LEU A 124 12.28 -2.58 -27.58
CA LEU A 124 11.36 -3.27 -28.48
C LEU A 124 11.39 -4.80 -28.31
N SER A 125 12.51 -5.36 -27.84
CA SER A 125 12.63 -6.79 -27.54
C SER A 125 12.35 -7.14 -26.08
N HIS A 126 12.24 -6.15 -25.17
CA HIS A 126 12.27 -6.36 -23.72
C HIS A 126 13.44 -7.23 -23.24
N GLU A 127 14.60 -7.10 -23.88
CA GLU A 127 15.80 -7.89 -23.57
C GLU A 127 17.03 -6.98 -23.51
N MET A 128 17.83 -7.07 -22.44
CA MET A 128 19.13 -6.40 -22.35
C MET A 128 20.20 -7.16 -23.13
N SER A 129 20.01 -7.26 -24.44
CA SER A 129 20.85 -8.04 -25.35
C SER A 129 21.11 -7.27 -26.65
N THR A 130 22.23 -7.56 -27.29
CA THR A 130 22.52 -7.09 -28.66
C THR A 130 21.87 -7.98 -29.72
N LYS A 131 21.38 -9.17 -29.34
CA LYS A 131 20.64 -10.06 -30.23
C LYS A 131 19.30 -9.41 -30.58
N CYS A 132 18.91 -9.54 -31.84
CA CYS A 132 17.65 -9.02 -32.35
C CYS A 132 17.03 -10.03 -33.31
N ARG A 133 15.73 -9.92 -33.54
CA ARG A 133 14.99 -10.73 -34.51
C ARG A 133 14.22 -9.84 -35.46
N ALA A 134 14.38 -10.09 -36.75
CA ALA A 134 13.61 -9.45 -37.83
C ALA A 134 13.55 -7.92 -37.69
N GLU A 135 12.34 -7.35 -37.59
CA GLU A 135 12.10 -5.91 -37.59
C GLU A 135 12.68 -5.18 -36.36
N ASN A 136 12.92 -5.89 -35.24
CA ASN A 136 13.54 -5.31 -34.04
C ASN A 136 15.05 -5.05 -34.21
N CYS A 137 15.68 -5.49 -35.30
CA CYS A 137 17.09 -5.24 -35.58
C CYS A 137 17.31 -3.81 -36.10
N LEU A 138 17.50 -2.85 -35.19
CA LEU A 138 17.57 -1.42 -35.52
C LEU A 138 18.99 -0.92 -35.82
N LEU A 139 20.03 -1.58 -35.28
CA LEU A 139 21.43 -1.14 -35.43
C LEU A 139 21.87 -0.92 -36.88
N ARG A 140 21.33 -1.69 -37.83
CA ARG A 140 21.69 -1.57 -39.26
C ARG A 140 21.26 -0.25 -39.89
N LEU A 141 20.28 0.43 -39.30
CA LEU A 141 19.78 1.71 -39.82
C LEU A 141 20.82 2.82 -39.69
N GLY A 142 21.74 2.73 -38.72
CA GLY A 142 22.84 3.70 -38.56
C GLY A 142 23.89 3.65 -39.68
N GLY A 143 23.89 2.60 -40.51
CA GLY A 143 24.76 2.50 -41.68
C GLY A 143 24.15 3.04 -42.97
N ASP A 144 22.90 3.50 -42.95
CA ASP A 144 22.23 4.04 -44.13
C ASP A 144 22.63 5.51 -44.34
N SER A 145 23.21 5.82 -45.50
CA SER A 145 23.63 7.18 -45.85
C SER A 145 22.46 8.15 -46.08
N ASN A 146 21.22 7.66 -46.19
CA ASN A 146 20.02 8.48 -46.31
C ASN A 146 19.27 8.48 -44.96
N CYS A 147 19.59 9.47 -44.13
CA CYS A 147 19.00 9.61 -42.80
C CYS A 147 17.48 9.72 -42.79
N THR A 148 16.87 10.39 -43.77
CA THR A 148 15.41 10.50 -43.85
C THR A 148 14.75 9.15 -44.12
N ARG A 149 15.32 8.34 -45.03
CA ARG A 149 14.83 6.98 -45.28
C ARG A 149 15.02 6.11 -44.03
N ALA A 150 16.19 6.17 -43.42
CA ALA A 150 16.50 5.41 -42.22
C ALA A 150 15.54 5.76 -41.07
N ALA A 151 15.26 7.05 -40.87
CA ALA A 151 14.36 7.55 -39.83
C ALA A 151 12.91 7.11 -40.06
N ASN A 152 12.43 7.14 -41.31
CA ASN A 152 11.10 6.63 -41.65
C ASN A 152 10.96 5.12 -41.38
N ASP A 153 11.98 4.32 -41.75
CA ASP A 153 11.98 2.87 -41.46
C ASP A 153 12.05 2.61 -39.94
N PHE A 154 12.88 3.37 -39.23
CA PHE A 154 12.95 3.35 -37.76
C PHE A 154 11.59 3.66 -37.13
N LYS A 155 10.93 4.76 -37.50
CA LYS A 155 9.61 5.17 -37.00
C LYS A 155 8.59 4.07 -37.19
N SER A 156 8.52 3.50 -38.39
CA SER A 156 7.59 2.42 -38.74
C SER A 156 7.77 1.20 -37.83
N ARG A 157 9.01 0.80 -37.57
CA ARG A 157 9.33 -0.34 -36.69
C ARG A 157 8.98 -0.06 -35.23
N VAL A 158 9.27 1.14 -34.72
CA VAL A 158 8.89 1.54 -33.36
C VAL A 158 7.37 1.58 -33.22
N ALA A 159 6.66 2.24 -34.15
CA ALA A 159 5.21 2.39 -34.11
C ALA A 159 4.45 1.06 -34.05
N LYS A 160 4.91 0.04 -34.78
CA LYS A 160 4.31 -1.31 -34.73
C LYS A 160 4.32 -1.97 -33.35
N LYS A 161 5.27 -1.60 -32.49
CA LYS A 161 5.47 -2.21 -31.17
C LYS A 161 4.94 -1.33 -30.04
N THR A 162 4.90 -0.03 -30.26
CA THR A 162 4.38 0.92 -29.27
C THR A 162 2.89 1.23 -29.47
N ASP A 163 2.25 0.78 -30.56
CA ASP A 163 0.80 0.91 -30.82
C ASP A 163 0.23 2.31 -30.51
N SER A 164 0.81 3.34 -31.15
CA SER A 164 0.47 4.76 -30.94
C SER A 164 0.53 5.24 -29.48
N SER A 165 1.25 4.53 -28.61
CA SER A 165 1.52 4.92 -27.23
C SER A 165 1.97 6.36 -27.15
N HIS A 166 1.26 7.15 -26.35
CA HIS A 166 1.66 8.50 -26.00
C HIS A 166 2.71 8.45 -24.89
N TYR A 167 3.80 9.21 -25.03
CA TYR A 167 4.85 9.23 -24.00
C TYR A 167 4.30 9.65 -22.62
N GLN A 168 3.23 10.46 -22.61
CA GLN A 168 2.56 10.95 -21.41
C GLN A 168 2.06 9.80 -20.52
N GLU A 169 1.58 8.71 -21.11
CA GLU A 169 1.12 7.55 -20.35
C GLU A 169 2.30 6.84 -19.65
N TYR A 170 3.44 6.74 -20.33
CA TYR A 170 4.66 6.15 -19.77
C TYR A 170 5.21 7.01 -18.64
N VAL A 171 5.27 8.33 -18.87
CA VAL A 171 5.69 9.30 -17.86
C VAL A 171 4.78 9.25 -16.64
N LEU A 172 3.47 9.19 -16.83
CA LEU A 172 2.50 9.08 -15.73
C LEU A 172 2.72 7.79 -14.93
N LYS A 173 2.75 6.63 -15.60
CA LYS A 173 2.95 5.34 -14.93
C LYS A 173 4.30 5.27 -14.22
N LEU A 174 5.36 5.85 -14.80
CA LEU A 174 6.67 5.90 -14.15
C LEU A 174 6.62 6.77 -12.88
N ARG A 175 5.99 7.96 -12.94
CA ARG A 175 5.79 8.81 -11.76
C ARG A 175 4.99 8.10 -10.67
N GLU A 176 3.90 7.42 -11.03
CA GLU A 176 3.06 6.67 -10.09
C GLU A 176 3.84 5.54 -9.42
N ASN A 177 4.67 4.80 -10.16
CA ASN A 177 5.50 3.74 -9.59
C ASN A 177 6.56 4.29 -8.62
N ILE A 178 7.28 5.35 -9.01
CA ILE A 178 8.28 6.01 -8.15
C ILE A 178 7.61 6.53 -6.88
N ALA A 179 6.52 7.29 -7.01
CA ALA A 179 5.78 7.81 -5.87
C ALA A 179 5.27 6.69 -4.96
N GLY A 180 4.76 5.60 -5.55
CA GLY A 180 4.32 4.42 -4.83
C GLY A 180 5.42 3.75 -4.01
N TRP A 181 6.62 3.58 -4.57
CA TRP A 181 7.74 3.01 -3.82
C TRP A 181 8.30 3.96 -2.76
N LYS A 182 8.39 5.27 -3.03
CA LYS A 182 8.81 6.27 -2.04
C LYS A 182 7.85 6.28 -0.85
N ASN A 183 6.54 6.27 -1.13
CA ASN A 183 5.52 6.24 -0.08
C ASN A 183 5.63 5.01 0.83
N LYS A 184 5.83 3.82 0.24
CA LYS A 184 6.04 2.58 1.02
C LYS A 184 7.35 2.61 1.81
N THR A 185 8.42 3.15 1.20
CA THR A 185 9.73 3.31 1.85
C THR A 185 9.64 4.24 3.06
N ARG A 186 8.97 5.39 2.91
CA ARG A 186 8.64 6.32 4.01
C ARG A 186 7.89 5.61 5.12
N ALA A 187 6.80 4.91 4.79
CA ALA A 187 5.97 4.24 5.79
C ALA A 187 6.79 3.25 6.63
N VAL A 188 7.64 2.45 5.99
CA VAL A 188 8.51 1.50 6.71
C VAL A 188 9.56 2.24 7.55
N ASN A 189 10.23 3.26 7.01
CA ASN A 189 11.20 4.04 7.79
C ASN A 189 10.54 4.72 8.99
N ILE A 190 9.34 5.29 8.84
CA ILE A 190 8.56 5.86 9.96
C ILE A 190 8.26 4.80 11.01
N LEU A 191 7.89 3.58 10.61
CA LEU A 191 7.66 2.48 11.54
C LEU A 191 8.93 2.15 12.36
N LEU A 192 10.10 2.13 11.69
CA LEU A 192 11.39 1.81 12.29
C LEU A 192 11.91 2.96 13.17
N ASP A 193 11.96 4.18 12.64
CA ASP A 193 12.51 5.38 13.30
C ASP A 193 11.60 5.90 14.41
N GLY A 194 10.28 5.83 14.19
CA GLY A 194 9.26 6.19 15.19
C GLY A 194 9.07 5.16 16.29
N ASN A 195 9.85 4.06 16.28
CA ASN A 195 9.78 2.97 17.26
C ASN A 195 8.36 2.38 17.41
N PHE A 196 7.63 2.27 16.29
CA PHE A 196 6.26 1.75 16.29
C PHE A 196 6.19 0.22 16.24
N LYS A 197 7.32 -0.48 16.32
CA LYS A 197 7.39 -1.95 16.33
C LYS A 197 6.53 -2.60 17.42
N VAL A 198 6.47 -1.98 18.60
CA VAL A 198 5.59 -2.43 19.69
C VAL A 198 4.12 -2.43 19.27
N GLY A 199 3.72 -1.52 18.39
CA GLY A 199 2.37 -1.49 17.83
C GLY A 199 2.06 -2.69 16.96
N VAL A 200 3.04 -3.16 16.18
CA VAL A 200 2.93 -4.38 15.37
C VAL A 200 2.78 -5.60 16.29
N ASP A 201 3.62 -5.70 17.33
CA ASP A 201 3.56 -6.78 18.31
C ASP A 201 2.21 -6.81 19.05
N ASN A 202 1.65 -5.64 19.35
CA ASN A 202 0.33 -5.51 19.97
C ASN A 202 -0.79 -5.95 19.03
N ILE A 203 -0.76 -5.55 17.75
CA ILE A 203 -1.73 -6.00 16.74
C ILE A 203 -1.66 -7.52 16.56
N ASN A 204 -0.45 -8.09 16.45
CA ASN A 204 -0.23 -9.53 16.40
C ASN A 204 -0.81 -10.23 17.63
N SER A 205 -0.58 -9.67 18.82
CA SER A 205 -1.11 -10.21 20.07
C SER A 205 -2.64 -10.17 20.09
N PHE A 206 -3.27 -9.11 19.59
CA PHE A 206 -4.73 -9.05 19.45
C PHE A 206 -5.25 -10.14 18.50
N LEU A 207 -4.60 -10.34 17.35
CA LEU A 207 -5.02 -11.37 16.39
C LEU A 207 -4.96 -12.76 17.03
N MET A 208 -3.84 -13.10 17.65
CA MET A 208 -3.65 -14.40 18.29
C MET A 208 -4.67 -14.64 19.41
N ASN A 209 -4.90 -13.63 20.26
CA ASN A 209 -5.90 -13.74 21.33
C ASN A 209 -7.32 -13.93 20.76
N MET A 210 -7.68 -13.23 19.69
CA MET A 210 -8.99 -13.36 19.07
C MET A 210 -9.18 -14.69 18.36
N VAL A 211 -8.14 -15.19 17.68
CA VAL A 211 -8.12 -16.55 17.11
C VAL A 211 -8.31 -17.58 18.21
N ASP A 212 -7.61 -17.45 19.34
CA ASP A 212 -7.77 -18.39 20.47
C ASP A 212 -9.19 -18.36 21.06
N VAL A 213 -9.81 -17.19 21.20
CA VAL A 213 -11.21 -17.06 21.65
C VAL A 213 -12.17 -17.69 20.63
N LEU A 214 -11.99 -17.42 19.35
CA LEU A 214 -12.79 -18.01 18.27
C LEU A 214 -12.69 -19.54 18.28
N LEU A 215 -11.48 -20.07 18.44
CA LEU A 215 -11.23 -21.51 18.51
C LEU A 215 -11.88 -22.13 19.74
N GLN A 216 -11.91 -21.43 20.88
CA GLN A 216 -12.65 -21.88 22.06
C GLN A 216 -14.17 -21.92 21.83
N TRP A 217 -14.72 -21.02 21.01
CA TRP A 217 -16.14 -21.03 20.64
C TRP A 217 -16.48 -22.17 19.66
N ILE A 218 -15.57 -22.45 18.72
CA ILE A 218 -15.75 -23.53 17.73
C ILE A 218 -15.48 -24.91 18.34
N GLN A 219 -14.39 -25.04 19.09
CA GLN A 219 -13.98 -26.26 19.77
C GLN A 219 -14.53 -26.24 21.18
N VAL A 220 -15.65 -26.91 21.39
CA VAL A 220 -16.09 -27.25 22.74
C VAL A 220 -15.02 -28.14 23.38
N TYR A 221 -14.22 -27.56 24.27
CA TYR A 221 -13.40 -28.33 25.19
C TYR A 221 -14.32 -29.19 26.06
N LYS A 222 -14.22 -30.50 25.88
CA LYS A 222 -14.70 -31.51 26.82
C LYS A 222 -13.85 -31.43 28.10
N TYR A 223 -14.03 -30.39 28.91
CA TYR A 223 -13.26 -30.24 30.14
C TYR A 223 -14.11 -29.93 31.36
N ILE A 224 -15.15 -30.75 31.63
CA ILE A 224 -15.50 -31.04 33.02
C ILE A 224 -15.94 -32.50 33.19
N ALA A 225 -14.96 -33.34 33.55
CA ALA A 225 -15.22 -34.61 34.21
C ALA A 225 -15.00 -34.53 35.73
N LYS A 226 -14.97 -33.33 36.35
CA LYS A 226 -14.65 -33.20 37.78
C LYS A 226 -15.51 -32.24 38.63
N ASN A 227 -16.43 -31.47 38.06
CA ASN A 227 -17.38 -30.65 38.83
C ASN A 227 -18.76 -30.60 38.15
N PRO A 228 -19.82 -31.19 38.70
CA PRO A 228 -21.13 -31.24 38.05
C PRO A 228 -21.91 -29.91 38.01
N PHE A 229 -21.29 -28.77 38.35
CA PHE A 229 -22.01 -27.50 38.52
C PHE A 229 -21.55 -26.32 37.67
N GLU A 230 -20.45 -26.39 36.89
CA GLU A 230 -19.95 -25.13 36.31
C GLU A 230 -19.00 -25.30 35.12
N LEU A 231 -19.56 -25.53 33.91
CA LEU A 231 -19.24 -24.88 32.62
C LEU A 231 -19.98 -25.63 31.49
N ILE A 232 -21.13 -25.12 31.07
CA ILE A 232 -21.75 -25.48 29.78
C ILE A 232 -21.33 -24.39 28.80
N LEU A 233 -20.22 -24.60 28.08
CA LEU A 233 -20.02 -23.87 26.83
C LEU A 233 -20.89 -24.58 25.79
N GLN A 234 -22.05 -23.99 25.50
CA GLN A 234 -22.94 -24.47 24.46
C GLN A 234 -22.12 -24.54 23.16
N GLU A 235 -22.18 -25.71 22.52
CA GLU A 235 -21.73 -25.88 21.15
C GLU A 235 -22.24 -24.72 20.30
N THR A 236 -21.41 -24.15 19.42
CA THR A 236 -21.93 -23.22 18.42
C THR A 236 -22.69 -24.07 17.40
N PRO A 237 -24.04 -24.21 17.51
CA PRO A 237 -24.74 -25.38 16.94
C PRO A 237 -24.60 -25.43 15.43
N TRP A 238 -24.63 -24.25 14.80
CA TRP A 238 -24.42 -24.08 13.37
C TRP A 238 -23.10 -24.67 12.86
N VAL A 239 -22.00 -24.57 13.63
CA VAL A 239 -20.68 -25.09 13.23
C VAL A 239 -20.73 -26.62 13.18
N ASN A 240 -21.32 -27.24 14.21
CA ASN A 240 -21.47 -28.68 14.32
C ASN A 240 -22.47 -29.24 13.31
N ASP A 241 -23.61 -28.58 13.13
CA ASP A 241 -24.66 -28.99 12.19
C ASP A 241 -24.13 -29.01 10.75
N GLN A 242 -23.32 -28.01 10.38
CA GLN A 242 -22.65 -27.94 9.08
C GLN A 242 -21.38 -28.79 9.01
N LYS A 243 -20.87 -29.31 10.13
CA LYS A 243 -19.62 -30.08 10.27
C LYS A 243 -18.38 -29.33 9.75
N ILE A 244 -18.32 -28.02 9.97
CA ILE A 244 -17.29 -27.11 9.42
C ILE A 244 -16.16 -26.77 10.40
N ASN A 245 -16.14 -27.41 11.57
CA ASN A 245 -15.25 -27.11 12.69
C ASN A 245 -13.77 -27.05 12.26
N ARG A 246 -13.33 -28.06 11.50
CA ARG A 246 -11.95 -28.16 11.01
C ARG A 246 -11.62 -27.11 9.95
N ALA A 247 -12.58 -26.75 9.10
CA ALA A 247 -12.38 -25.74 8.07
C ALA A 247 -12.24 -24.34 8.69
N LEU A 248 -13.12 -24.01 9.64
CA LEU A 248 -13.02 -22.77 10.41
C LEU A 248 -11.71 -22.68 11.20
N GLU A 249 -11.30 -23.78 11.85
CA GLU A 249 -10.02 -23.81 12.55
C GLU A 249 -8.83 -23.58 11.62
N ALA A 250 -8.80 -24.23 10.45
CA ALA A 250 -7.72 -24.05 9.49
C ALA A 250 -7.64 -22.59 9.01
N VAL A 251 -8.78 -22.01 8.59
CA VAL A 251 -8.83 -20.63 8.11
C VAL A 251 -8.44 -19.63 9.21
N ALA A 252 -8.88 -19.83 10.45
CA ALA A 252 -8.52 -18.95 11.55
C ALA A 252 -7.02 -19.04 11.91
N ARG A 253 -6.44 -20.25 11.91
CA ARG A 253 -5.03 -20.48 12.26
C ARG A 253 -4.05 -20.06 11.16
N ASP A 254 -4.47 -20.10 9.90
CA ASP A 254 -3.63 -19.70 8.78
C ASP A 254 -3.41 -18.17 8.75
N LEU A 255 -4.25 -17.39 9.44
CA LEU A 255 -4.13 -15.94 9.45
C LEU A 255 -2.88 -15.42 10.16
N PHE A 256 -2.20 -14.46 9.53
CA PHE A 256 -1.09 -13.73 10.14
C PHE A 256 -1.07 -12.26 9.73
N VAL A 257 -0.50 -11.41 10.58
CA VAL A 257 -0.21 -10.01 10.24
C VAL A 257 1.12 -9.97 9.51
N ILE A 258 1.19 -9.29 8.36
CA ILE A 258 2.48 -9.13 7.70
C ILE A 258 3.33 -8.13 8.48
N ASP A 259 4.49 -8.60 8.94
CA ASP A 259 5.46 -7.84 9.72
C ASP A 259 6.89 -7.87 9.15
N GLU A 260 7.09 -8.44 7.95
CA GLU A 260 8.38 -8.54 7.26
C GLU A 260 8.85 -7.18 6.67
N TYR A 261 8.75 -6.09 7.44
CA TYR A 261 9.02 -4.74 6.96
C TYR A 261 10.46 -4.53 6.50
N GLY A 262 11.43 -5.26 7.06
CA GLY A 262 12.82 -5.20 6.58
C GLY A 262 12.99 -5.75 5.15
N ILE A 263 12.21 -6.77 4.77
CA ILE A 263 12.18 -7.29 3.40
C ILE A 263 11.49 -6.28 2.49
N GLN A 264 10.34 -5.74 2.93
CA GLN A 264 9.60 -4.72 2.18
C GLN A 264 10.46 -3.47 1.92
N LEU A 265 11.20 -2.98 2.92
CA LEU A 265 12.09 -1.83 2.77
C LEU A 265 13.13 -2.09 1.69
N ARG A 266 13.80 -3.24 1.76
CA ARG A 266 14.82 -3.63 0.78
C ARG A 266 14.22 -3.73 -0.62
N GLU A 267 13.07 -4.39 -0.77
CA GLU A 267 12.43 -4.54 -2.09
C GLU A 267 12.03 -3.21 -2.71
N ASN A 268 11.49 -2.27 -1.92
CA ASN A 268 11.11 -0.94 -2.41
C ASN A 268 12.33 -0.09 -2.74
N ILE A 269 13.37 -0.10 -1.90
CA ILE A 269 14.63 0.63 -2.18
C ILE A 269 15.34 0.03 -3.40
N ASP A 270 15.44 -1.29 -3.51
CA ASP A 270 16.08 -1.95 -4.64
C ASP A 270 15.35 -1.61 -5.94
N ALA A 271 14.02 -1.57 -5.95
CA ALA A 271 13.24 -1.17 -7.10
C ALA A 271 13.49 0.31 -7.49
N LEU A 272 13.43 1.24 -6.52
CA LEU A 272 13.72 2.67 -6.74
C LEU A 272 15.13 2.88 -7.27
N MET A 273 16.13 2.36 -6.56
CA MET A 273 17.53 2.59 -6.87
C MET A 273 17.94 1.91 -8.17
N LYS A 274 17.34 0.76 -8.52
CA LYS A 274 17.58 0.15 -9.83
C LYS A 274 17.02 0.99 -10.96
N THR A 275 15.78 1.49 -10.84
CA THR A 275 15.19 2.39 -11.84
C THR A 275 16.02 3.67 -11.99
N GLU A 276 16.46 4.28 -10.89
CA GLU A 276 17.35 5.44 -10.90
C GLU A 276 18.70 5.12 -11.57
N GLN A 277 19.32 3.98 -11.25
CA GLN A 277 20.58 3.57 -11.87
C GLN A 277 20.46 3.34 -13.37
N ASP A 278 19.37 2.71 -13.82
CA ASP A 278 19.13 2.47 -15.25
C ASP A 278 18.91 3.79 -16.00
N PHE A 279 18.23 4.75 -15.36
CA PHE A 279 18.08 6.12 -15.86
C PHE A 279 19.42 6.85 -15.94
N LEU A 280 20.19 6.88 -14.86
CA LEU A 280 21.46 7.58 -14.79
C LEU A 280 22.46 7.03 -15.81
N LYS A 281 22.56 5.70 -15.95
CA LYS A 281 23.38 5.07 -16.99
C LYS A 281 22.92 5.46 -18.38
N CYS A 282 21.61 5.57 -18.61
CA CYS A 282 21.09 6.06 -19.88
C CYS A 282 21.45 7.52 -20.12
N SER A 283 21.14 8.40 -19.18
CA SER A 283 21.36 9.84 -19.33
C SER A 283 22.85 10.15 -19.55
N ALA A 284 23.75 9.42 -18.88
CA ALA A 284 25.19 9.51 -19.07
C ALA A 284 25.63 9.20 -20.52
N ASP A 285 25.09 8.17 -21.15
CA ASP A 285 25.40 7.83 -22.55
C ASP A 285 25.03 8.95 -23.54
N PHE A 286 24.13 9.86 -23.15
CA PHE A 286 23.64 10.97 -23.97
C PHE A 286 23.99 12.35 -23.39
N SER A 287 24.92 12.42 -22.44
CA SER A 287 25.32 13.68 -21.78
C SER A 287 24.14 14.52 -21.26
N GLY A 288 23.06 13.89 -20.79
CA GLY A 288 21.86 14.56 -20.27
C GLY A 288 20.90 15.16 -21.31
N LYS A 289 21.12 14.96 -22.62
CA LYS A 289 20.29 15.62 -23.67
C LYS A 289 18.95 14.91 -23.96
N HIS A 290 18.81 13.64 -23.58
CA HIS A 290 17.69 12.79 -23.98
C HIS A 290 17.00 12.14 -22.78
N ASP A 291 16.78 12.93 -21.73
CA ASP A 291 16.20 12.44 -20.47
C ASP A 291 14.80 11.83 -20.63
N LEU A 292 13.96 12.31 -21.56
CA LEU A 292 12.68 11.66 -21.85
C LEU A 292 12.89 10.25 -22.42
N PHE A 293 13.77 10.08 -23.41
CA PHE A 293 14.12 8.75 -23.92
C PHE A 293 14.62 7.84 -22.80
N CYS A 294 15.48 8.36 -21.93
CA CYS A 294 16.03 7.60 -20.81
C CYS A 294 15.02 7.25 -19.73
N SER A 295 14.04 8.11 -19.49
CA SER A 295 12.91 7.83 -18.61
C SER A 295 12.06 6.68 -19.16
N ILE A 296 11.73 6.73 -20.46
CA ILE A 296 10.97 5.66 -21.14
C ILE A 296 11.78 4.36 -21.14
N TYR A 297 13.07 4.40 -21.45
CA TYR A 297 13.96 3.24 -21.38
C TYR A 297 13.93 2.59 -20.00
N SER A 298 14.07 3.39 -18.94
CA SER A 298 14.06 2.90 -17.55
C SER A 298 12.73 2.27 -17.18
N TYR A 299 11.61 2.86 -17.63
CA TYR A 299 10.28 2.27 -17.46
C TYR A 299 10.15 0.89 -18.11
N HIS A 300 10.70 0.68 -19.31
CA HIS A 300 10.62 -0.61 -20.02
C HIS A 300 11.37 -1.75 -19.32
N PHE A 301 12.40 -1.43 -18.54
CA PHE A 301 13.20 -2.39 -17.78
C PHE A 301 12.93 -2.36 -16.28
N MET A 302 11.92 -1.59 -15.88
CA MET A 302 11.52 -1.43 -14.51
C MET A 302 11.19 -2.78 -13.88
N PHE A 303 11.59 -2.94 -12.63
CA PHE A 303 11.34 -4.18 -11.90
C PHE A 303 9.83 -4.34 -11.65
N ASN A 304 9.19 -5.18 -12.45
CA ASN A 304 7.79 -5.58 -12.29
C ASN A 304 7.59 -6.69 -11.23
N GLY A 305 8.60 -6.96 -10.39
CA GLY A 305 8.38 -7.89 -9.29
C GLY A 305 7.22 -7.41 -8.42
N ARG A 306 6.41 -8.34 -7.92
CA ARG A 306 5.32 -8.01 -7.01
C ARG A 306 5.94 -7.30 -5.81
N THR A 307 5.81 -5.98 -5.74
CA THR A 307 6.10 -5.30 -4.48
C THR A 307 5.14 -5.86 -3.46
N THR A 308 5.67 -6.34 -2.36
CA THR A 308 4.90 -6.71 -1.18
C THR A 308 4.25 -5.45 -0.62
N THR A 309 3.07 -5.11 -1.14
CA THR A 309 2.25 -3.97 -0.69
C THR A 309 1.49 -4.33 0.55
N VAL A 310 1.85 -3.70 1.66
CA VAL A 310 1.26 -3.99 2.97
C VAL A 310 1.24 -2.74 3.84
N LEU A 311 2.38 -2.04 3.97
CA LEU A 311 2.45 -0.86 4.84
C LEU A 311 2.27 0.44 4.05
N HIS A 312 1.39 1.30 4.55
CA HIS A 312 1.10 2.61 3.99
C HIS A 312 0.47 3.54 5.03
N PHE A 313 0.34 4.82 4.70
CA PHE A 313 -0.22 5.85 5.59
C PHE A 313 -1.75 5.90 5.61
N GLY A 314 -2.43 5.07 4.83
CA GLY A 314 -3.88 5.06 4.76
C GLY A 314 -4.51 4.65 6.10
N TYR A 315 -5.70 5.19 6.37
CA TYR A 315 -6.53 4.75 7.49
C TYR A 315 -7.39 3.56 7.07
N ASP A 316 -6.73 2.45 6.77
CA ASP A 316 -7.36 1.23 6.31
C ASP A 316 -6.58 -0.01 6.75
N ALA A 317 -7.31 -1.11 6.82
CA ALA A 317 -6.78 -2.43 7.03
C ALA A 317 -7.37 -3.32 5.93
N THR A 318 -6.73 -4.44 5.66
CA THR A 318 -7.23 -5.35 4.64
C THR A 318 -6.89 -6.78 4.97
N ASN A 319 -7.91 -7.63 4.90
CA ASN A 319 -7.77 -9.07 4.83
C ASN A 319 -7.60 -9.54 3.38
N ARG A 320 -6.48 -10.19 3.11
CA ARG A 320 -6.23 -10.95 1.87
C ARG A 320 -5.70 -12.32 2.23
N HIS A 321 -6.50 -13.07 2.98
CA HIS A 321 -6.19 -14.39 3.53
C HIS A 321 -5.12 -15.18 2.71
N PRO A 322 -4.05 -15.67 3.35
CA PRO A 322 -3.86 -15.78 4.81
C PRO A 322 -3.31 -14.52 5.49
N TYR A 323 -3.07 -13.43 4.76
CA TYR A 323 -2.44 -12.25 5.36
C TYR A 323 -3.42 -11.11 5.63
N ILE A 324 -3.21 -10.44 6.75
CA ILE A 324 -3.86 -9.19 7.12
C ILE A 324 -2.80 -8.10 7.20
N TYR A 325 -3.16 -6.89 6.79
CA TYR A 325 -2.29 -5.73 6.97
C TYR A 325 -3.04 -4.50 7.44
N PHE A 326 -2.29 -3.58 8.05
CA PHE A 326 -2.81 -2.41 8.71
C PHE A 326 -2.01 -1.19 8.27
N GLY A 327 -2.72 -0.10 8.01
CA GLY A 327 -2.11 1.21 7.83
C GLY A 327 -1.41 1.71 9.10
N MET A 328 -0.45 2.62 8.90
CA MET A 328 0.36 3.22 9.96
C MET A 328 -0.44 3.82 11.13
N PRO A 329 -1.61 4.46 10.93
CA PRO A 329 -2.38 5.00 12.06
C PRO A 329 -2.78 3.94 13.09
N PHE A 330 -3.13 2.72 12.67
CA PHE A 330 -3.50 1.63 13.58
C PHE A 330 -2.29 1.12 14.36
N ILE A 331 -1.15 0.95 13.68
CA ILE A 331 0.12 0.54 14.31
C ILE A 331 0.58 1.59 15.32
N ALA A 332 0.54 2.87 14.94
CA ALA A 332 0.95 3.97 15.81
C ALA A 332 0.06 4.10 17.05
N ARG A 333 -1.25 3.86 16.90
CA ARG A 333 -2.19 3.78 18.04
C ARG A 333 -1.83 2.60 18.94
N ALA A 334 -1.71 1.41 18.37
CA ALA A 334 -1.38 0.20 19.11
C ALA A 334 -0.10 0.36 19.94
N ALA A 335 0.87 1.15 19.47
CA ALA A 335 2.11 1.42 20.19
C ALA A 335 1.96 2.42 21.37
N ASN A 336 1.05 3.39 21.29
CA ASN A 336 1.10 4.60 22.16
C ASN A 336 -0.20 4.88 22.93
N SER A 337 -0.93 3.84 23.32
CA SER A 337 -2.22 4.01 24.01
C SER A 337 -2.44 3.03 25.14
N GLU A 338 -3.34 3.38 26.04
CA GLU A 338 -3.83 2.46 27.05
C GLU A 338 -4.60 1.29 26.43
N MET A 339 -4.63 0.16 27.15
CA MET A 339 -5.18 -1.11 26.65
C MET A 339 -6.64 -1.01 26.21
N ALA A 340 -7.48 -0.27 26.94
CA ALA A 340 -8.89 -0.11 26.61
C ALA A 340 -9.07 0.61 25.25
N ALA A 341 -8.34 1.70 25.04
CA ALA A 341 -8.41 2.45 23.80
C ALA A 341 -7.72 1.72 22.63
N ASN A 342 -6.67 0.95 22.90
CA ASN A 342 -6.07 0.06 21.92
C ASN A 342 -7.03 -1.05 21.48
N LEU A 343 -7.71 -1.69 22.43
CA LEU A 343 -8.70 -2.73 22.14
C LEU A 343 -9.88 -2.14 21.36
N GLY A 344 -10.37 -0.95 21.74
CA GLY A 344 -11.50 -0.28 21.10
C GLY A 344 -11.23 0.19 19.66
N LEU A 345 -9.96 0.34 19.27
CA LEU A 345 -9.61 0.68 17.88
C LEU A 345 -8.81 -0.43 17.19
N ALA A 346 -7.53 -0.58 17.53
CA ALA A 346 -6.67 -1.55 16.86
C ALA A 346 -7.19 -2.98 17.06
N GLY A 347 -7.62 -3.33 18.27
CA GLY A 347 -8.26 -4.62 18.56
C GLY A 347 -9.56 -4.80 17.77
N TYR A 348 -10.44 -3.80 17.75
CA TYR A 348 -11.67 -3.84 16.97
C TYR A 348 -11.40 -4.07 15.48
N VAL A 349 -10.47 -3.34 14.89
CA VAL A 349 -10.11 -3.49 13.46
C VAL A 349 -9.47 -4.84 13.20
N VAL A 350 -8.63 -5.36 14.10
CA VAL A 350 -8.12 -6.74 14.00
C VAL A 350 -9.27 -7.76 13.97
N GLY A 351 -10.25 -7.61 14.85
CA GLY A 351 -11.44 -8.47 14.88
C GLY A 351 -12.30 -8.34 13.62
N HIS A 352 -12.43 -7.12 13.08
CA HIS A 352 -13.11 -6.85 11.82
C HIS A 352 -12.43 -7.60 10.66
N GLU A 353 -11.11 -7.43 10.50
CA GLU A 353 -10.37 -8.10 9.44
C GLU A 353 -10.37 -9.62 9.61
N LEU A 354 -10.20 -10.15 10.83
CA LEU A 354 -10.36 -11.58 11.11
C LEU A 354 -11.74 -12.10 10.64
N SER A 355 -12.80 -11.33 10.91
CA SER A 355 -14.16 -11.70 10.54
C SER A 355 -14.36 -11.83 9.03
N HIS A 356 -13.62 -11.07 8.21
CA HIS A 356 -13.67 -11.20 6.75
C HIS A 356 -13.20 -12.56 6.22
N SER A 357 -12.41 -13.33 6.98
CA SER A 357 -12.08 -14.71 6.61
C SER A 357 -13.17 -15.72 6.97
N LEU A 358 -14.11 -15.35 7.86
CA LEU A 358 -15.09 -16.26 8.44
C LEU A 358 -16.50 -16.02 7.90
N ILE A 359 -16.81 -14.76 7.59
CA ILE A 359 -18.11 -14.30 7.12
C ILE A 359 -17.96 -13.83 5.68
N GLU A 360 -18.62 -14.55 4.76
CA GLU A 360 -18.54 -14.29 3.33
C GLU A 360 -19.90 -13.94 2.76
N ASN A 361 -19.88 -13.21 1.64
CA ASN A 361 -21.08 -13.06 0.83
C ASN A 361 -21.46 -14.43 0.26
N PRO A 362 -22.69 -14.95 0.49
CA PRO A 362 -23.11 -16.26 -0.02
C PRO A 362 -23.06 -16.35 -1.55
N SER A 363 -23.14 -15.21 -2.23
CA SER A 363 -23.08 -15.12 -3.69
C SER A 363 -21.65 -15.05 -4.24
N LYS A 364 -20.64 -14.83 -3.38
CA LYS A 364 -19.21 -14.71 -3.71
C LYS A 364 -18.36 -15.24 -2.56
N SER A 365 -18.43 -16.55 -2.34
CA SER A 365 -17.64 -17.25 -1.32
C SER A 365 -16.31 -17.75 -1.90
N TYR A 366 -15.25 -17.69 -1.09
CA TYR A 366 -13.88 -18.05 -1.49
C TYR A 366 -13.26 -19.07 -0.53
N LEU A 367 -13.41 -18.88 0.78
CA LEU A 367 -12.82 -19.71 1.84
C LEU A 367 -13.87 -20.58 2.52
N LEU A 368 -14.98 -19.98 2.94
CA LEU A 368 -15.98 -20.62 3.78
C LEU A 368 -17.40 -20.34 3.25
N PRO A 369 -17.88 -21.16 2.29
CA PRO A 369 -19.17 -20.98 1.62
C PRO A 369 -20.37 -21.40 2.49
N TYR A 370 -20.32 -21.11 3.79
CA TYR A 370 -21.29 -21.60 4.77
C TYR A 370 -22.19 -20.51 5.31
N SER A 371 -21.82 -19.23 5.18
CA SER A 371 -22.61 -18.11 5.72
C SER A 371 -24.09 -18.21 5.31
N SER A 372 -24.99 -18.31 6.29
CA SER A 372 -26.40 -18.53 6.01
C SER A 372 -27.09 -17.23 5.58
N ALA A 373 -27.98 -17.34 4.57
CA ALA A 373 -28.81 -16.22 4.16
C ALA A 373 -29.67 -15.69 5.33
N GLU A 374 -30.06 -16.56 6.26
CA GLU A 374 -30.82 -16.20 7.45
C GLU A 374 -30.01 -15.30 8.41
N ALA A 375 -28.76 -15.65 8.71
CA ALA A 375 -27.90 -14.83 9.57
C ALA A 375 -27.65 -13.45 8.95
N ILE A 376 -27.39 -13.41 7.64
CA ILE A 376 -27.22 -12.16 6.90
C ILE A 376 -28.50 -11.33 6.93
N ASN A 377 -29.66 -11.95 6.71
CA ASN A 377 -30.93 -11.26 6.74
C ASN A 377 -31.25 -10.70 8.13
N CYS A 378 -30.89 -11.43 9.20
CA CYS A 378 -31.01 -10.95 10.57
C CYS A 378 -30.20 -9.68 10.81
N ILE A 379 -28.91 -9.68 10.41
CA ILE A 379 -28.02 -8.52 10.54
C ILE A 379 -28.55 -7.35 9.68
N GLN A 380 -28.91 -7.59 8.41
CA GLN A 380 -29.42 -6.56 7.52
C GLN A 380 -30.74 -5.94 8.02
N THR A 381 -31.62 -6.76 8.61
CA THR A 381 -32.87 -6.28 9.22
C THR A 381 -32.58 -5.34 10.40
N GLN A 382 -31.58 -5.66 11.22
CA GLN A 382 -31.17 -4.79 12.32
C GLN A 382 -30.73 -3.41 11.80
N TYR A 383 -29.85 -3.35 10.79
CA TYR A 383 -29.39 -2.09 10.20
C TYR A 383 -30.53 -1.29 9.54
N ASN A 384 -31.40 -1.96 8.77
CA ASN A 384 -32.54 -1.31 8.11
C ASN A 384 -33.52 -0.67 9.11
N ASN A 385 -33.73 -1.30 10.26
CA ASN A 385 -34.55 -0.73 11.32
C ASN A 385 -33.92 0.55 11.90
N THR A 386 -32.60 0.62 11.97
CA THR A 386 -31.87 1.82 12.43
C THR A 386 -32.00 2.98 11.43
N CYS A 387 -31.87 2.73 10.14
CA CYS A 387 -32.08 3.75 9.09
C CYS A 387 -33.50 4.33 9.14
N ALA A 388 -34.50 3.47 9.36
CA ALA A 388 -35.88 3.91 9.51
C ALA A 388 -36.09 4.82 10.72
N GLU A 389 -35.43 4.52 11.85
CA GLU A 389 -35.50 5.33 13.08
C GLU A 389 -34.88 6.73 12.87
N PHE A 390 -33.70 6.80 12.23
CA PHE A 390 -33.00 8.06 11.98
C PHE A 390 -33.50 8.81 10.73
N LYS A 391 -34.47 8.26 9.99
CA LYS A 391 -35.03 8.82 8.75
C LYS A 391 -33.98 9.13 7.68
N GLU A 392 -32.89 8.36 7.65
CA GLU A 392 -31.99 8.36 6.50
C GLU A 392 -32.66 7.57 5.38
N VAL A 393 -33.24 8.27 4.39
CA VAL A 393 -33.91 7.68 3.21
C VAL A 393 -33.38 8.30 1.94
#